data_AF-A0A7X9FKK7-F1
#
_entry.id   AF-A0A7X9FKK7-F1
#
_cell.length_a   1.000
_cell.length_b   1.000
_cell.length_c   1.000
_cell.angle_alpha   90.00
_cell.angle_beta   90.00
_cell.angle_gamma   90.00
#
_symmetry.space_group_name_H-M   'P 1'
#
loop_
_entity.id
_entity.type
_entity.pdbx_description
1 polymer ?
#
loop_
_entity_poly.entity_id
_entity_poly.type
_entity_poly.pdbx_seq_one_letter_code
_entity_poly.pdbx_strand_id
1 'polypeptide(L)' 'MDHIDRDILSEIQSGFPLCARPYAAIGAKVGLTES' A
#
# COMPACT_ATOMS: atom_id res chain seq x y z
N MET A 1 -1.17 12.10 10.06
CA MET A 1 -1.26 10.74 9.56
C MET A 1 -2.59 10.19 9.99
N ASP A 2 -3.48 10.02 9.03
CA ASP A 2 -4.71 9.28 9.25
C ASP A 2 -4.41 7.77 9.37
N HIS A 3 -5.45 6.95 9.53
CA HIS A 3 -5.29 5.50 9.64
C HIS A 3 -4.80 4.88 8.33
N ILE A 4 -5.25 5.42 7.18
CA ILE A 4 -4.86 4.98 5.84
C ILE A 4 -3.35 5.20 5.61
N ASP A 5 -2.83 6.38 5.97
CA ASP A 5 -1.41 6.71 5.87
C ASP A 5 -0.55 5.67 6.62
N ARG A 6 -1.02 5.26 7.81
CA ARG A 6 -0.32 4.29 8.66
C ARG A 6 -0.34 2.89 8.06
N ASP A 7 -1.46 2.49 7.48
CA ASP A 7 -1.62 1.18 6.87
C ASP A 7 -0.75 1.05 5.60
N ILE A 8 -0.70 2.11 4.77
CA ILE A 8 0.20 2.17 3.61
C ILE A 8 1.67 2.07 4.05
N LEU A 9 2.06 2.83 5.08
CA LEU A 9 3.43 2.79 5.59
C LEU A 9 3.77 1.42 6.18
N SER A 10 2.83 0.78 6.88
CA SER A 10 3.00 -0.55 7.43
C SER A 10 3.28 -1.58 6.32
N GLU A 11 2.55 -1.54 5.21
CA GLU A 11 2.78 -2.42 4.06
C GLU A 11 4.18 -2.20 3.44
N ILE A 12 4.57 -0.94 3.26
CA ILE A 12 5.89 -0.59 2.68
C ILE A 12 7.02 -1.06 3.60
N GLN A 13 6.88 -0.87 4.92
CA GLN A 13 7.90 -1.24 5.91
C GLN A 13 7.97 -2.76 6.14
N SER A 14 6.84 -3.47 6.06
CA SER A 14 6.80 -4.93 6.20
C SER A 14 7.37 -5.66 4.98
N GLY A 15 7.27 -5.06 3.79
CA GLY A 15 7.81 -5.63 2.57
C GLY A 15 7.19 -5.02 1.33
N PHE A 16 8.02 -4.32 0.55
CA PHE A 16 7.57 -3.73 -0.70
C PHE A 16 7.27 -4.81 -1.75
N PRO A 17 6.06 -4.87 -2.33
CA PRO A 17 5.72 -5.87 -3.34
C PRO A 17 6.60 -5.75 -4.58
N LEU A 18 7.24 -6.84 -5.00
CA LEU A 18 8.02 -6.90 -6.24
C LEU A 18 7.14 -7.39 -7.41
N CYS A 19 6.20 -6.56 -7.84
CA CYS A 19 5.32 -6.84 -8.97
C CYS A 19 5.27 -5.65 -9.94
N ALA A 20 4.57 -5.80 -11.07
CA ALA A 20 4.49 -4.77 -12.10
C ALA A 20 3.82 -3.46 -11.63
N ARG A 21 2.94 -3.54 -10.61
CA ARG A 21 2.16 -2.40 -10.07
C ARG A 21 2.13 -2.46 -8.54
N PRO A 22 3.25 -2.13 -7.87
CA PRO A 22 3.37 -2.32 -6.43
C PRO A 22 2.43 -1.42 -5.61
N TYR A 23 2.20 -0.18 -6.05
CA TYR A 23 1.29 0.73 -5.35
C TYR A 23 -0.18 0.35 -5.55
N ALA A 24 -0.57 -0.18 -6.73
CA ALA A 24 -1.90 -0.80 -6.89
C ALA A 24 -2.07 -2.00 -5.96
N ALA A 25 -1.03 -2.83 -5.79
CA ALA A 25 -1.08 -3.96 -4.87
C ALA A 25 -1.20 -3.52 -3.40
N ILE A 26 -0.49 -2.47 -3.00
CA ILE A 26 -0.61 -1.87 -1.66
C ILE A 26 -2.00 -1.25 -1.48
N GLY A 27 -2.48 -0.48 -2.46
CA GLY A 27 -3.82 0.12 -2.48
C GLY A 27 -4.90 -0.93 -2.27
N ALA A 28 -4.85 -2.04 -3.02
CA ALA A 28 -5.81 -3.12 -2.90
C ALA A 28 -5.87 -3.74 -1.48
N LYS A 29 -4.76 -3.75 -0.74
CA LYS A 29 -4.73 -4.24 0.65
C LYS A 29 -5.36 -3.27 1.65
N VAL A 30 -5.26 -1.96 1.38
CA VAL A 30 -5.82 -0.90 2.24
C VAL A 30 -7.19 -0.38 1.74
N GLY A 31 -7.79 -1.04 0.74
CA GLY A 31 -9.11 -0.67 0.20
C GLY A 31 -9.11 0.55 -0.73
N LEU A 32 -7.97 0.88 -1.33
CA LEU A 32 -7.78 2.03 -2.23
C LEU A 32 -7.39 1.59 -3.65
N THR A 33 -7.62 2.49 -4.60
CA THR A 33 -7.14 2.37 -5.97
C THR A 33 -5.98 3.34 -6.22
N GLU A 34 -4.94 2.89 -6.91
CA GLU A 34 -3.87 3.77 -7.40
C GLU A 34 -4.43 4.73 -8.46
N SER A 35 -4.20 6.03 -8.32
CA SER A 35 -4.63 7.10 -9.25
C SER A 35 -3.46 7.95 -9.69
#